data_AF-A0A075HBM5-F1
#
_entry.id   AF-A0A075HBM5-F1
#
_cell.length_a   1.000
_cell.length_b   1.000
_cell.length_c   1.000
_cell.angle_alpha   90.00
_cell.angle_beta   90.00
_cell.angle_gamma   90.00
#
_symmetry.space_group_name_H-M   'P 1'
#
loop_
_entity.id
_entity.type
_entity.pdbx_description
1 polymer ?
#
loop_
_entity_poly.entity_id
_entity_poly.type
_entity_poly.pdbx_seq_one_letter_code
_entity_poly.pdbx_strand_id
1 'polypeptide(L)'
;MVAALENDEFELLPLDAVPATSDEIQVVVSDAAQLPTTSLPVIALGDVALLPLQLRHVRAGRPPLVIGVDPGGTTGVAVLAQRRLIHSAECTTPDEAVELVRRVARCSLDCSVRIGSGAPEAGARIAAALRHLRVELVDERRSGSGSHTAAARAIALKRGERMRELDYRPTAGEVARLQAESRIASGSRRTISRQQARQVLLGELTLEEALRG
;
A
#
# COMPACT_ATOMS: atom_id res chain seq x y z
N MET A 1 -7.18 -12.51 -18.00
CA MET A 1 -6.77 -11.65 -16.88
C MET A 1 -5.91 -10.46 -17.31
N VAL A 2 -5.04 -10.61 -18.31
CA VAL A 2 -4.23 -9.51 -18.88
C VAL A 2 -5.06 -8.54 -19.76
N ALA A 3 -6.13 -9.01 -20.42
CA ALA A 3 -7.01 -8.16 -21.23
C ALA A 3 -7.70 -7.00 -20.47
N ALA A 4 -7.76 -7.04 -19.13
CA ALA A 4 -8.30 -5.95 -18.33
C ALA A 4 -7.31 -4.77 -18.16
N LEU A 5 -6.06 -4.94 -18.62
CA LEU A 5 -4.99 -3.96 -18.56
C LEU A 5 -4.77 -3.24 -19.89
N GLU A 6 -5.36 -3.75 -20.98
CA GLU A 6 -5.38 -3.08 -22.27
C GLU A 6 -6.25 -1.83 -22.16
N ASN A 7 -5.64 -0.67 -22.38
CA ASN A 7 -6.29 0.62 -22.41
C ASN A 7 -5.43 1.60 -23.23
N ASP A 8 -5.84 2.86 -23.31
CA ASP A 8 -5.07 3.91 -24.01
C ASP A 8 -3.64 4.14 -23.44
N GLU A 9 -3.32 3.56 -22.28
CA GLU A 9 -2.01 3.70 -21.62
C GLU A 9 -1.05 2.54 -21.91
N PHE A 10 -1.56 1.30 -22.07
CA PHE A 10 -0.74 0.10 -22.30
C PHE A 10 -1.35 -0.81 -23.38
N GLU A 11 -0.51 -1.20 -24.33
CA GLU A 11 -0.78 -2.29 -25.26
C GLU A 11 0.07 -3.50 -24.84
N LEU A 12 -0.58 -4.63 -24.57
CA LEU A 12 0.07 -5.85 -24.11
C LEU A 12 -0.06 -6.93 -25.18
N LEU A 13 1.04 -7.23 -25.85
CA LEU A 13 1.07 -8.24 -26.91
C LEU A 13 1.71 -9.55 -26.39
N PRO A 14 1.16 -10.72 -26.75
CA PRO A 14 1.87 -11.99 -26.59
C PRO A 14 3.21 -11.92 -27.31
N LEU A 15 4.28 -12.43 -26.69
CA LEU A 15 5.63 -12.33 -27.26
C LEU A 15 5.70 -12.97 -28.67
N ASP A 16 5.02 -14.09 -28.88
CA ASP A 16 4.98 -14.80 -30.17
C ASP A 16 4.26 -14.02 -31.28
N ALA A 17 3.46 -13.02 -30.91
CA ALA A 17 2.77 -12.12 -31.84
C ALA A 17 3.64 -10.91 -32.23
N VAL A 18 4.78 -10.70 -31.58
CA VAL A 18 5.67 -9.58 -31.85
C VAL A 18 6.82 -10.03 -32.77
N PRO A 19 7.02 -9.38 -33.93
CA PRO A 19 8.15 -9.69 -34.79
C PRO A 19 9.48 -9.55 -34.03
N ALA A 20 10.42 -10.48 -34.24
CA ALA A 20 11.72 -10.46 -33.58
C ALA A 20 12.57 -9.21 -33.88
N THR A 21 12.23 -8.47 -34.94
CA THR A 21 12.86 -7.21 -35.36
C THR A 21 12.09 -5.97 -34.86
N SER A 22 11.10 -6.13 -33.98
CA SER A 22 10.33 -4.99 -33.48
C SER A 22 11.13 -4.22 -32.43
N ASP A 23 11.39 -2.96 -32.72
CA ASP A 23 11.98 -2.00 -31.77
C ASP A 23 10.91 -1.34 -30.88
N GLU A 24 9.64 -1.74 -31.02
CA GLU A 24 8.51 -1.14 -30.29
C GLU A 24 8.35 -1.73 -28.87
N ILE A 25 9.03 -2.84 -28.57
CA ILE A 25 8.95 -3.48 -27.25
C ILE A 25 9.73 -2.66 -26.22
N GLN A 26 9.02 -2.04 -25.29
CA GLN A 26 9.63 -1.23 -24.23
C GLN A 26 9.91 -2.02 -22.96
N VAL A 27 9.10 -3.04 -22.66
CA VAL A 27 9.13 -3.80 -21.41
C VAL A 27 8.68 -5.23 -21.69
N VAL A 28 9.36 -6.20 -21.07
CA VAL A 28 8.94 -7.61 -21.06
C VAL A 28 8.25 -7.91 -19.74
N VAL A 29 7.03 -8.44 -19.80
CA VAL A 29 6.32 -8.96 -18.62
C VAL A 29 6.39 -10.49 -18.67
N SER A 30 6.82 -11.12 -17.59
CA SER A 30 7.05 -12.56 -17.55
C SER A 30 6.56 -13.17 -16.24
N ASP A 31 5.79 -14.25 -16.33
CA ASP A 31 5.41 -15.11 -15.21
C ASP A 31 6.33 -16.33 -15.06
N ALA A 32 7.38 -16.42 -15.89
CA ALA A 32 8.29 -17.55 -15.90
C ALA A 32 9.12 -17.62 -14.60
N ALA A 33 9.36 -18.84 -14.12
CA ALA A 33 10.21 -19.10 -12.95
C ALA A 33 11.64 -18.58 -13.13
N GLN A 34 12.12 -18.57 -14.38
CA GLN A 34 13.40 -18.00 -14.77
C GLN A 34 13.14 -16.85 -15.73
N LEU A 35 13.53 -15.64 -15.33
CA LEU A 35 13.30 -14.44 -16.14
C LEU A 35 14.16 -14.48 -17.41
N PRO A 36 13.64 -13.99 -18.54
CA PRO A 36 14.38 -13.96 -19.80
C PRO A 36 15.62 -13.07 -19.68
N THR A 37 16.69 -13.49 -20.35
CA THR A 37 17.89 -12.65 -20.51
C THR A 37 17.65 -11.70 -21.68
N THR A 38 17.50 -10.41 -21.39
CA THR A 38 17.25 -9.37 -22.38
C THR A 38 17.83 -8.03 -21.92
N SER A 39 18.13 -7.13 -22.85
CA SER A 39 18.49 -5.74 -22.57
C SER A 39 17.27 -4.89 -22.19
N LEU A 40 16.05 -5.39 -22.45
CA LEU A 40 14.81 -4.71 -22.09
C LEU A 40 14.53 -4.85 -20.60
N PRO A 41 13.89 -3.85 -19.96
CA PRO A 41 13.36 -4.00 -18.62
C PRO A 41 12.40 -5.19 -18.53
N VAL A 42 12.60 -6.04 -17.53
CA VAL A 42 11.71 -7.18 -17.24
C VAL A 42 10.91 -6.92 -15.97
N ILE A 43 9.60 -7.19 -16.01
CA ILE A 43 8.69 -7.24 -14.87
C ILE A 43 8.33 -8.70 -14.62
N ALA A 44 8.67 -9.21 -13.44
CA ALA A 44 8.16 -10.50 -12.96
C ALA A 44 6.69 -10.34 -12.54
N LEU A 45 5.79 -11.10 -13.17
CA LEU A 45 4.35 -11.04 -12.93
C LEU A 45 3.99 -11.82 -11.66
N GLY A 46 4.22 -11.20 -10.50
CA GLY A 46 3.83 -11.76 -9.20
C GLY A 46 2.44 -11.33 -8.74
N ASP A 47 2.02 -10.12 -9.12
CA ASP A 47 0.74 -9.54 -8.71
C ASP A 47 0.13 -8.76 -9.88
N VAL A 48 -0.85 -9.38 -10.55
CA VAL A 48 -1.50 -8.79 -11.72
C VAL A 48 -2.20 -7.47 -11.38
N ALA A 49 -2.68 -7.30 -10.14
CA ALA A 49 -3.34 -6.05 -9.73
C ALA A 49 -2.36 -4.87 -9.65
N LEU A 50 -1.07 -5.13 -9.47
CA LEU A 50 -0.02 -4.11 -9.43
C LEU A 50 0.72 -3.92 -10.76
N LEU A 51 0.40 -4.71 -11.80
CA LEU A 51 1.05 -4.60 -13.10
C LEU A 51 0.97 -3.17 -13.69
N PRO A 52 -0.16 -2.43 -13.66
CA PRO A 52 -0.19 -1.04 -14.11
C PRO A 52 0.82 -0.14 -13.38
N LEU A 53 0.95 -0.31 -12.06
CA LEU A 53 1.90 0.45 -11.25
C LEU A 53 3.33 0.13 -11.70
N GLN A 54 3.65 -1.16 -11.85
CA GLN A 54 4.98 -1.61 -12.24
C GLN A 54 5.35 -1.11 -13.65
N LEU A 55 4.42 -1.14 -14.61
CA LEU A 55 4.62 -0.60 -15.95
C LEU A 55 4.90 0.91 -15.92
N ARG A 56 4.09 1.70 -15.22
CA ARG A 56 4.32 3.15 -15.04
C ARG A 56 5.66 3.43 -14.37
N HIS A 57 6.04 2.62 -13.39
CA HIS A 57 7.28 2.76 -12.64
C HIS A 57 8.51 2.44 -13.50
N VAL A 58 8.47 1.36 -14.27
CA VAL A 58 9.51 0.99 -15.24
C VAL A 58 9.66 2.08 -16.30
N ARG A 59 8.55 2.56 -16.89
CA ARG A 59 8.55 3.64 -17.88
C ARG A 59 9.14 4.95 -17.33
N ALA A 60 8.99 5.21 -16.03
CA ALA A 60 9.59 6.35 -15.36
C ALA A 60 11.09 6.17 -15.01
N GLY A 61 11.70 5.02 -15.34
CA GLY A 61 13.09 4.71 -15.02
C GLY A 61 13.31 4.18 -13.60
N ARG A 62 12.29 3.57 -12.99
CA ARG A 62 12.31 3.01 -11.62
C ARG A 62 12.81 4.00 -10.53
N PRO A 63 12.32 5.24 -10.49
CA PRO A 63 12.71 6.19 -9.44
C PRO A 63 12.21 5.74 -8.06
N PRO A 64 12.73 6.33 -6.96
CA PRO A 64 12.21 6.07 -5.63
C PRO A 64 10.70 6.29 -5.53
N LEU A 65 10.02 5.39 -4.81
CA LEU A 65 8.60 5.47 -4.56
C LEU A 65 8.31 6.20 -3.24
N VAL A 66 7.27 7.03 -3.27
CA VAL A 66 6.67 7.60 -2.07
C VAL A 66 5.23 7.15 -1.98
N ILE A 67 4.90 6.46 -0.90
CA ILE A 67 3.55 5.97 -0.61
C ILE A 67 2.96 6.89 0.44
N GLY A 68 1.85 7.56 0.15
CA GLY A 68 1.05 8.25 1.16
C GLY A 68 -0.12 7.39 1.61
N VAL A 69 -0.41 7.46 2.90
CA VAL A 69 -1.51 6.75 3.55
C VAL A 69 -2.32 7.76 4.35
N ASP A 70 -3.60 7.88 4.03
CA ASP A 70 -4.59 8.66 4.76
C ASP A 70 -5.37 7.69 5.69
N PRO A 71 -5.02 7.59 6.98
CA PRO A 71 -5.65 6.64 7.88
C PRO A 71 -7.05 7.09 8.28
N GLY A 72 -7.98 6.14 8.42
CA GLY A 72 -9.37 6.43 8.79
C GLY A 72 -10.28 5.21 8.65
N GLY A 73 -11.60 5.43 8.70
CA GLY A 73 -12.59 4.38 8.48
C GLY A 73 -12.40 3.69 7.12
N THR A 74 -12.31 4.50 6.06
CA THR A 74 -11.73 4.07 4.78
C THR A 74 -10.32 4.64 4.71
N THR A 75 -9.32 3.79 4.43
CA THR A 75 -7.91 4.20 4.37
C THR A 75 -7.49 4.44 2.93
N GLY A 76 -7.12 5.68 2.60
CA GLY A 76 -6.64 6.04 1.27
C GLY A 76 -5.16 5.70 1.10
N VAL A 77 -4.78 5.15 -0.06
CA VAL A 77 -3.38 4.90 -0.43
C VAL A 77 -3.08 5.58 -1.76
N ALA A 78 -1.96 6.28 -1.84
CA ALA A 78 -1.46 6.90 -3.06
C ALA A 78 0.03 6.63 -3.23
N VAL A 79 0.44 6.25 -4.45
CA VAL A 79 1.84 5.94 -4.77
C VAL A 79 2.35 6.92 -5.81
N LEU A 80 3.48 7.55 -5.52
CA LEU A 80 4.12 8.50 -6.40
C LEU A 80 5.52 8.06 -6.80
N ALA A 81 5.84 8.31 -8.06
CA ALA A 81 7.17 8.26 -8.64
C ALA A 81 7.51 9.68 -9.10
N GLN A 82 8.63 10.26 -8.63
CA GLN A 82 9.04 11.65 -8.98
C GLN A 82 7.91 12.68 -8.82
N ARG A 83 7.13 12.60 -7.72
CA ARG A 83 5.98 13.49 -7.43
C ARG A 83 4.78 13.37 -8.39
N ARG A 84 4.78 12.41 -9.32
CA ARG A 84 3.62 12.06 -10.16
C ARG A 84 2.90 10.85 -9.57
N LEU A 85 1.57 10.92 -9.50
CA LEU A 85 0.73 9.80 -9.07
C LEU A 85 0.80 8.67 -10.12
N ILE A 86 1.15 7.47 -9.69
CA ILE A 86 1.21 6.27 -10.54
C ILE A 86 0.24 5.18 -10.10
N HIS A 87 -0.28 5.25 -8.88
CA HIS A 87 -1.31 4.34 -8.37
C HIS A 87 -2.06 4.98 -7.20
N SER A 88 -3.32 4.61 -7.03
CA SER A 88 -4.13 4.97 -5.86
C SER A 88 -5.19 3.92 -5.61
N ALA A 89 -5.54 3.71 -4.35
CA ALA A 89 -6.58 2.78 -3.93
C ALA A 89 -7.24 3.26 -2.64
N GLU A 90 -8.46 2.79 -2.40
CA GLU A 90 -9.13 2.91 -1.11
C GLU A 90 -9.23 1.52 -0.50
N CYS A 91 -8.81 1.39 0.75
CA CYS A 91 -8.86 0.17 1.53
C CYS A 91 -9.94 0.31 2.60
N THR A 92 -10.70 -0.77 2.83
CA THR A 92 -11.80 -0.78 3.80
C THR A 92 -11.27 -0.85 5.22
N THR A 93 -10.05 -1.38 5.40
CA THR A 93 -9.43 -1.53 6.72
C THR A 93 -7.96 -1.11 6.74
N PRO A 94 -7.40 -0.80 7.92
CA PRO A 94 -5.98 -0.56 8.09
C PRO A 94 -5.10 -1.76 7.67
N ASP A 95 -5.55 -3.00 7.91
CA ASP A 95 -4.79 -4.21 7.54
C ASP A 95 -4.69 -4.38 6.02
N GLU A 96 -5.78 -4.13 5.29
CA GLU A 96 -5.78 -4.12 3.82
C GLU A 96 -4.80 -3.08 3.27
N ALA A 97 -4.76 -1.89 3.88
CA ALA A 97 -3.81 -0.85 3.49
C ALA A 97 -2.37 -1.29 3.75
N VAL A 98 -2.07 -1.88 4.91
CA VAL A 98 -0.74 -2.42 5.23
C VAL A 98 -0.30 -3.46 4.19
N GLU A 99 -1.18 -4.39 3.83
CA GLU A 99 -0.88 -5.42 2.83
C GLU A 99 -0.65 -4.83 1.44
N LEU A 100 -1.47 -3.87 1.02
CA LEU A 100 -1.24 -3.15 -0.24
C LEU A 100 0.11 -2.43 -0.22
N VAL A 101 0.42 -1.69 0.84
CA VAL A 101 1.70 -0.97 0.97
C VAL A 101 2.89 -1.92 0.95
N ARG A 102 2.81 -3.08 1.61
CA ARG A 102 3.85 -4.12 1.55
C ARG A 102 4.05 -4.65 0.14
N ARG A 103 2.95 -4.92 -0.60
CA ARG A 103 3.02 -5.39 -1.99
C ARG A 103 3.67 -4.33 -2.90
N VAL A 104 3.26 -3.07 -2.78
CA VAL A 104 3.84 -1.95 -3.53
C VAL A 104 5.30 -1.72 -3.19
N ALA A 105 5.68 -1.78 -1.91
CA ALA A 105 7.05 -1.58 -1.47
C ALA A 105 8.02 -2.61 -2.09
N ARG A 106 7.57 -3.83 -2.38
CA ARG A 106 8.37 -4.85 -3.08
C ARG A 106 8.62 -4.54 -4.55
N CYS A 107 7.88 -3.60 -5.14
CA CYS A 107 8.09 -3.18 -6.54
C CYS A 107 9.28 -2.23 -6.72
N SER A 108 9.86 -1.69 -5.64
CA SER A 108 10.97 -0.72 -5.69
C SER A 108 12.05 -1.02 -4.66
N LEU A 109 13.31 -0.74 -5.00
CA LEU A 109 14.44 -0.84 -4.07
C LEU A 109 14.52 0.36 -3.11
N ASP A 110 13.97 1.51 -3.51
CA ASP A 110 13.87 2.69 -2.66
C ASP A 110 12.40 3.09 -2.53
N CYS A 111 11.89 3.01 -1.31
CA CYS A 111 10.50 3.27 -0.97
C CYS A 111 10.40 3.93 0.40
N SER A 112 9.59 4.98 0.49
CA SER A 112 9.21 5.60 1.76
C SER A 112 7.70 5.64 1.91
N VAL A 113 7.22 5.50 3.14
CA VAL A 113 5.80 5.55 3.49
C VAL A 113 5.55 6.79 4.35
N ARG A 114 4.53 7.55 4.01
CA ARG A 114 4.09 8.74 4.73
C ARG A 114 2.68 8.52 5.22
N ILE A 115 2.45 8.68 6.52
CA ILE A 115 1.16 8.41 7.16
C ILE A 115 0.63 9.71 7.74
N GLY A 116 -0.62 10.03 7.42
CA GLY A 116 -1.34 11.18 7.97
C GLY A 116 -1.58 11.05 9.47
N SER A 117 -1.59 12.17 10.18
CA SER A 117 -1.88 12.23 11.61
C SER A 117 -3.38 12.30 11.96
N GLY A 118 -4.28 12.28 10.96
CA GLY A 118 -5.72 12.52 11.12
C GLY A 118 -6.49 11.44 11.89
N ALA A 119 -6.00 10.20 11.91
CA ALA A 119 -6.57 9.11 12.69
C ALA A 119 -5.47 8.40 13.51
N PRO A 120 -5.23 8.82 14.77
CA PRO A 120 -4.10 8.33 15.56
C PRO A 120 -4.07 6.81 15.75
N GLU A 121 -5.23 6.20 16.02
CA GLU A 121 -5.36 4.75 16.25
C GLU A 121 -4.97 3.95 15.00
N ALA A 122 -5.60 4.25 13.86
CA ALA A 122 -5.34 3.57 12.59
C ALA A 122 -3.93 3.89 12.08
N GLY A 123 -3.49 5.14 12.19
CA GLY A 123 -2.15 5.59 11.80
C GLY A 123 -1.06 4.86 12.58
N ALA A 124 -1.20 4.72 13.90
CA ALA A 124 -0.24 4.01 14.73
C ALA A 124 -0.18 2.50 14.40
N ARG A 125 -1.33 1.85 14.19
CA ARG A 125 -1.39 0.44 13.77
C ARG A 125 -0.68 0.21 12.44
N ILE A 126 -0.97 1.04 11.43
CA ILE A 126 -0.33 0.97 10.11
C ILE A 126 1.18 1.22 10.25
N ALA A 127 1.56 2.26 10.98
CA ALA A 127 2.95 2.62 11.21
C ALA A 127 3.75 1.48 11.89
N ALA A 128 3.18 0.86 12.92
CA ALA A 128 3.82 -0.23 13.65
C ALA A 128 3.97 -1.50 12.80
N ALA A 129 2.96 -1.82 11.98
CA ALA A 129 2.99 -2.95 11.06
C ALA A 129 4.01 -2.76 9.91
N LEU A 130 4.34 -1.51 9.58
CA LEU A 130 5.28 -1.10 8.53
C LEU A 130 6.64 -0.62 9.07
N ARG A 131 6.96 -0.84 10.35
CA ARG A 131 8.20 -0.37 11.01
C ARG A 131 9.52 -0.80 10.34
N HIS A 132 9.48 -1.81 9.49
CA HIS A 132 10.63 -2.30 8.71
C HIS A 132 10.89 -1.46 7.44
N LEU A 133 9.96 -0.60 7.06
CA LEU A 133 10.09 0.37 5.98
C LEU A 133 10.48 1.76 6.52
N ARG A 134 10.89 2.66 5.63
CA ARG A 134 11.11 4.07 5.99
C ARG A 134 9.77 4.78 6.15
N VAL A 135 9.23 4.80 7.36
CA VAL A 135 7.95 5.43 7.69
C VAL A 135 8.15 6.85 8.26
N GLU A 136 7.38 7.81 7.76
CA GLU A 136 7.33 9.20 8.20
C GLU A 136 5.89 9.54 8.63
N LEU A 137 5.73 10.24 9.75
CA LEU A 137 4.43 10.82 10.12
C LEU A 137 4.34 12.23 9.54
N VAL A 138 3.15 12.57 9.06
CA VAL A 138 2.88 13.87 8.44
C VAL A 138 1.73 14.54 9.17
N ASP A 139 1.97 15.73 9.70
CA ASP A 139 0.93 16.53 10.35
C ASP A 139 -0.10 17.04 9.31
N GLU A 140 -1.35 16.73 9.56
CA GLU A 140 -2.50 17.01 8.70
C GLU A 140 -3.34 18.19 9.15
N ARG A 141 -2.80 19.10 9.97
CA ARG A 141 -3.42 20.42 10.19
C ARG A 141 -3.72 21.09 8.84
N ARG A 142 -4.98 20.96 8.39
CA ARG A 142 -5.60 21.51 7.15
C ARG A 142 -5.67 20.61 5.90
N SER A 143 -5.91 19.31 6.03
CA SER A 143 -6.34 18.47 4.88
C SER A 143 -7.87 18.46 4.79
N GLY A 144 -8.45 19.37 4.01
CA GLY A 144 -9.89 19.54 3.84
C GLY A 144 -10.59 18.40 3.08
N SER A 145 -11.91 18.36 3.22
CA SER A 145 -12.90 17.45 2.62
C SER A 145 -12.65 17.07 1.14
N GLY A 146 -11.94 15.97 0.91
CA GLY A 146 -11.74 15.36 -0.40
C GLY A 146 -11.79 13.83 -0.31
N SER A 147 -11.66 13.13 -1.45
CA SER A 147 -11.50 11.66 -1.44
C SER A 147 -10.27 11.26 -0.63
N HIS A 148 -10.34 10.12 0.05
CA HIS A 148 -9.23 9.52 0.80
C HIS A 148 -7.98 9.36 -0.07
N THR A 149 -8.13 9.05 -1.36
CA THR A 149 -7.00 8.98 -2.30
C THR A 149 -6.34 10.34 -2.56
N ALA A 150 -7.11 11.42 -2.56
CA ALA A 150 -6.59 12.79 -2.73
C ALA A 150 -5.84 13.25 -1.48
N ALA A 151 -6.36 12.92 -0.29
CA ALA A 151 -5.68 13.13 0.98
C ALA A 151 -4.36 12.34 1.03
N ALA A 152 -4.40 11.04 0.70
CA ALA A 152 -3.22 10.19 0.60
C ALA A 152 -2.15 10.76 -0.35
N ARG A 153 -2.57 11.29 -1.51
CA ARG A 153 -1.66 11.96 -2.45
C ARG A 153 -1.05 13.22 -1.83
N ALA A 154 -1.83 14.03 -1.11
CA ALA A 154 -1.33 15.23 -0.45
C ALA A 154 -0.30 14.90 0.64
N ILE A 155 -0.57 13.87 1.45
CA ILE A 155 0.35 13.33 2.46
C ILE A 155 1.66 12.92 1.80
N ALA A 156 1.58 12.18 0.71
CA ALA A 156 2.77 11.72 -0.01
C ALA A 156 3.60 12.86 -0.63
N LEU A 157 2.98 14.00 -0.97
CA LEU A 157 3.69 15.16 -1.53
C LEU A 157 4.36 16.04 -0.47
N LYS A 158 3.89 15.99 0.78
CA LYS A 158 4.48 16.71 1.92
C LYS A 158 5.82 16.06 2.32
N ARG A 159 6.74 16.87 2.87
CA ARG A 159 7.90 16.32 3.59
C ARG A 159 7.40 15.84 4.96
N GLY A 160 7.65 14.58 5.30
CA GLY A 160 7.31 14.04 6.62
C GLY A 160 8.48 14.15 7.60
N GLU A 161 8.18 14.01 8.88
CA GLU A 161 9.21 13.81 9.90
C GLU A 161 9.49 12.31 10.01
N ARG A 162 10.77 11.92 9.92
CA ARG A 162 11.15 10.51 10.12
C ARG A 162 10.76 10.08 11.52
N MET A 163 9.95 9.04 11.61
CA MET A 163 9.69 8.41 12.89
C MET A 163 10.95 7.75 13.41
N ARG A 164 11.33 8.08 14.64
CA ARG A 164 12.37 7.38 15.38
C ARG A 164 11.78 6.26 16.23
N GLU A 165 10.66 6.50 16.91
CA GLU A 165 9.91 5.53 17.71
C GLU A 165 8.41 5.90 17.75
N LEU A 166 7.53 4.88 17.72
CA LEU A 166 6.10 5.04 17.96
C LEU A 166 5.83 4.93 19.48
N ASP A 167 5.74 6.05 20.22
CA ASP A 167 5.26 6.04 21.62
C ASP A 167 3.72 6.07 21.68
N TYR A 168 3.10 5.21 20.87
CA TYR A 168 1.64 5.06 20.86
C TYR A 168 1.20 4.12 21.98
N ARG A 169 0.33 4.60 22.86
CA ARG A 169 -0.20 3.84 24.00
C ARG A 169 -1.71 3.69 23.87
N PRO A 170 -2.20 2.49 23.51
CA PRO A 170 -3.63 2.25 23.38
C PRO A 170 -4.41 2.59 24.66
N THR A 171 -5.40 3.46 24.51
CA THR A 171 -6.34 3.84 25.57
C THR A 171 -7.36 2.73 25.80
N ALA A 172 -8.02 2.75 26.97
CA ALA A 172 -9.10 1.81 27.26
C ALA A 172 -10.28 1.94 26.27
N GLY A 173 -10.54 3.16 25.79
CA GLY A 173 -11.60 3.44 24.80
C GLY A 173 -11.31 2.81 23.44
N GLU A 174 -10.08 2.98 22.92
CA GLU A 174 -9.65 2.36 21.66
C GLU A 174 -9.67 0.83 21.74
N VAL A 175 -9.22 0.26 22.86
CA VAL A 175 -9.32 -1.19 23.10
C VAL A 175 -10.77 -1.66 23.05
N ALA A 176 -11.69 -0.97 23.73
CA ALA A 176 -13.10 -1.34 23.72
C ALA A 176 -13.73 -1.19 22.32
N ARG A 177 -13.36 -0.15 21.58
CA ARG A 177 -13.80 0.09 20.20
C ARG A 177 -13.37 -1.04 19.28
N LEU A 178 -12.09 -1.45 19.35
CA LEU A 178 -11.58 -2.54 18.55
C LEU A 178 -12.21 -3.90 18.92
N GLN A 179 -12.52 -4.13 20.21
CA GLN A 179 -13.29 -5.31 20.61
C GLN A 179 -14.69 -5.30 19.97
N ALA A 180 -15.38 -4.17 19.95
CA ALA A 180 -16.67 -4.05 19.26
C ALA A 180 -16.54 -4.28 17.75
N GLU A 181 -15.51 -3.72 17.11
CA GLU A 181 -15.17 -3.96 15.69
C GLU A 181 -14.94 -5.45 15.42
N SER A 182 -14.17 -6.14 16.28
CA SER A 182 -13.92 -7.58 16.16
C SER A 182 -15.21 -8.42 16.23
N ARG A 183 -16.18 -7.97 17.04
CA ARG A 183 -17.49 -8.60 17.15
C ARG A 183 -18.29 -8.46 15.85
N ILE A 184 -18.25 -7.28 15.23
CA ILE A 184 -18.91 -7.03 13.95
C ILE A 184 -18.24 -7.86 12.85
N ALA A 185 -16.91 -7.81 12.75
CA ALA A 185 -16.13 -8.53 11.74
C ALA A 185 -16.32 -10.06 11.79
N SER A 186 -16.53 -10.62 12.99
CA SER A 186 -16.81 -12.06 13.15
C SER A 186 -18.28 -12.46 12.93
N GLY A 187 -19.14 -11.52 12.51
CA GLY A 187 -20.58 -11.76 12.39
C GLY A 187 -21.26 -12.03 13.74
N SER A 188 -20.84 -11.31 14.78
CA SER A 188 -21.28 -11.47 16.19
C SER A 188 -20.93 -12.80 16.86
N ARG A 189 -20.02 -13.60 16.28
CA ARG A 189 -19.67 -14.93 16.80
C ARG A 189 -18.55 -14.88 17.84
N ARG A 190 -17.67 -13.89 17.76
CA ARG A 190 -16.46 -13.81 18.58
C ARG A 190 -16.07 -12.37 18.89
N THR A 191 -15.55 -12.14 20.09
CA THR A 191 -14.95 -10.87 20.47
C THR A 191 -13.53 -11.16 20.97
N ILE A 192 -12.54 -10.45 20.44
CA ILE A 192 -11.14 -10.65 20.86
C ILE A 192 -10.95 -10.19 22.31
N SER A 193 -9.97 -10.76 23.00
CA SER A 193 -9.62 -10.34 24.36
C SER A 193 -9.03 -8.92 24.38
N ARG A 194 -9.02 -8.28 25.56
CA ARG A 194 -8.36 -6.96 25.73
C ARG A 194 -6.88 -7.00 25.38
N GLN A 195 -6.21 -8.11 25.68
CA GLN A 195 -4.80 -8.30 25.34
C GLN A 195 -4.62 -8.37 23.83
N GLN A 196 -5.39 -9.22 23.14
CA GLN A 196 -5.35 -9.31 21.67
C GLN A 196 -5.68 -7.96 21.01
N ALA A 197 -6.67 -7.23 21.52
CA ALA A 197 -6.98 -5.89 21.03
C ALA A 197 -5.79 -4.92 21.17
N ARG A 198 -5.06 -4.95 22.29
CA ARG A 198 -3.83 -4.15 22.45
C ARG A 198 -2.76 -4.54 21.45
N GLN A 199 -2.54 -5.84 21.23
CA GLN A 199 -1.56 -6.33 20.27
C GLN A 199 -1.91 -5.88 18.85
N VAL A 200 -3.18 -5.89 18.47
CA VAL A 200 -3.65 -5.39 17.18
C VAL A 200 -3.44 -3.87 17.05
N LEU A 201 -3.76 -3.10 18.10
CA LEU A 201 -3.54 -1.64 18.11
C LEU A 201 -2.05 -1.26 18.06
N LEU A 202 -1.18 -2.13 18.55
CA LEU A 202 0.28 -1.99 18.48
C LEU A 202 0.88 -2.57 17.19
N GLY A 203 0.05 -3.08 16.27
CA GLY A 203 0.51 -3.68 15.01
C GLY A 203 1.33 -4.97 15.19
N GLU A 204 1.18 -5.63 16.34
CA GLU A 204 1.81 -6.93 16.64
C GLU A 204 1.01 -8.09 16.04
N LEU A 205 -0.31 -7.91 15.88
CA LEU A 205 -1.23 -8.86 15.26
C LEU A 205 -2.15 -8.13 14.29
N THR A 206 -2.61 -8.82 13.26
CA THR A 206 -3.78 -8.39 12.47
C THR A 206 -5.07 -8.72 13.21
N LEU A 207 -6.16 -8.04 12.84
CA LEU A 207 -7.48 -8.33 13.43
C LEU A 207 -7.93 -9.77 13.10
N GLU A 208 -7.61 -10.23 11.89
CA GLU A 208 -7.94 -11.58 11.45
C GLU A 208 -7.19 -12.65 12.25
N GLU A 209 -5.88 -12.49 12.47
CA GLU A 209 -5.09 -13.41 13.31
C GLU A 209 -5.64 -13.48 14.73
N ALA A 210 -5.99 -12.33 15.32
CA ALA A 210 -6.59 -12.28 16.64
C ALA A 210 -7.96 -12.99 16.72
N LEU A 211 -8.72 -13.00 15.63
CA LEU A 211 -10.02 -13.69 15.56
C LEU A 211 -9.87 -15.22 15.36
N ARG A 212 -8.77 -15.67 14.77
CA ARG A 212 -8.49 -17.10 14.55
C ARG A 212 -7.92 -17.82 15.77
N GLY A 213 -7.17 -17.11 16.63
CA GLY A 213 -6.53 -17.67 17.83
C GLY A 213 -7.48 -17.82 19.01
#